data_AF-A0A226EZK1-F1
#
_entry.id   AF-A0A226EZK1-F1
#
_cell.length_a   1.000
_cell.length_b   1.000
_cell.length_c   1.000
_cell.angle_alpha   90.00
_cell.angle_beta   90.00
_cell.angle_gamma   90.00
#
_symmetry.space_group_name_H-M   'P 1'
#
loop_
_entity.id
_entity.type
_entity.pdbx_description
1 polymer ?
#
loop_
_entity_poly.entity_id
_entity_poly.type
_entity_poly.pdbx_seq_one_letter_code
_entity_poly.pdbx_strand_id
1 'polypeptide(L)'
;MRASSSFAKSIFVAGAGRHSRHTQCNDIIKRALISADIPSIREPLGCCRTDGKRPDGLTLIPYKQGRSLIWDFTCTDTFAPSYLSHTLRHAGTAAKLAETKKHKLYSELEKQYIFVPVAVETSGVWGMEGLKFIQDVGRRMKDVTGPMSTTFLIQRISLAVQRGNAASIMGAVPSQRGLEELFYILNDRSFYLQKSCKGPNGDLGRLSGSSKGFPNPPTSGFSSTPQAN
;
A
#
# COMPACT_ATOMS: atom_id res chain seq x y z
N MET A 1 18.81 -22.08 -33.18
CA MET A 1 18.53 -20.78 -32.53
C MET A 1 17.04 -20.65 -32.21
N ARG A 2 16.60 -20.99 -30.99
CA ARG A 2 15.27 -20.66 -30.44
C ARG A 2 15.42 -20.43 -28.93
N ALA A 3 15.88 -19.24 -28.54
CA ALA A 3 16.10 -18.87 -27.14
C ALA A 3 15.56 -17.48 -26.80
N SER A 4 14.51 -17.00 -27.50
CA SER A 4 14.08 -15.59 -27.40
C SER A 4 12.71 -15.37 -26.75
N SER A 5 11.78 -16.34 -26.77
CA SER A 5 10.42 -16.13 -26.22
C SER A 5 10.28 -16.46 -24.71
N SER A 6 11.05 -17.40 -24.18
CA SER A 6 10.98 -17.82 -22.77
C SER A 6 11.59 -16.77 -21.83
N PHE A 7 12.73 -16.19 -22.21
CA PHE A 7 13.41 -15.15 -21.45
C PHE A 7 12.59 -13.86 -21.33
N ALA A 8 11.97 -13.41 -22.43
CA ALA A 8 11.11 -12.23 -22.43
C ALA A 8 9.87 -12.40 -21.54
N LYS A 9 9.29 -13.62 -21.49
CA LYS A 9 8.16 -13.94 -20.61
C LYS A 9 8.55 -13.89 -19.13
N SER A 10 9.73 -14.41 -18.77
CA SER A 10 10.25 -14.35 -17.39
C SER A 10 10.54 -12.93 -16.92
N ILE A 11 11.11 -12.07 -17.79
CA ILE A 11 11.37 -10.66 -17.48
C ILE A 11 10.06 -9.89 -17.24
N PHE A 12 9.02 -10.15 -18.02
CA PHE A 12 7.72 -9.48 -17.88
C PHE A 12 7.01 -9.83 -16.56
N VAL A 13 7.12 -11.09 -16.09
CA VAL A 13 6.48 -11.55 -14.85
C VAL A 13 7.29 -11.12 -13.61
N ALA A 14 8.63 -11.09 -13.68
CA ALA A 14 9.47 -10.53 -12.61
C ALA A 14 9.18 -9.03 -12.38
N GLY A 15 8.90 -8.28 -13.45
CA GLY A 15 8.44 -6.89 -13.36
C GLY A 15 7.06 -6.73 -12.71
N ALA A 16 6.16 -7.71 -12.86
CA ALA A 16 4.79 -7.63 -12.33
C ALA A 16 4.77 -7.59 -10.79
N GLY A 17 5.66 -8.34 -10.11
CA GLY A 17 5.77 -8.31 -8.65
C GLY A 17 6.21 -6.95 -8.11
N ARG A 18 7.11 -6.25 -8.83
CA ARG A 18 7.53 -4.87 -8.49
C ARG A 18 6.39 -3.87 -8.60
N HIS A 19 5.64 -3.91 -9.70
CA HIS A 19 4.49 -3.01 -9.89
C HIS A 19 3.39 -3.30 -8.87
N SER A 20 3.15 -4.57 -8.56
CA SER A 20 2.18 -5.02 -7.56
C SER A 20 2.48 -4.44 -6.17
N ARG A 21 3.70 -4.63 -5.63
CA ARG A 21 4.07 -4.04 -4.32
C ARG A 21 3.97 -2.52 -4.32
N HIS A 22 4.44 -1.86 -5.38
CA HIS A 22 4.44 -0.40 -5.47
C HIS A 22 3.01 0.17 -5.41
N THR A 23 2.12 -0.34 -6.24
CA THR A 23 0.71 0.07 -6.28
C THR A 23 0.02 -0.22 -4.95
N GLN A 24 0.19 -1.43 -4.41
CA GLN A 24 -0.48 -1.82 -3.18
C GLN A 24 -0.01 -1.02 -1.96
N CYS A 25 1.30 -0.75 -1.84
CA CYS A 25 1.82 0.09 -0.76
C CYS A 25 1.30 1.52 -0.87
N ASN A 26 1.31 2.12 -2.07
CA ASN A 26 0.73 3.45 -2.29
C ASN A 26 -0.76 3.53 -1.96
N ASP A 27 -1.54 2.49 -2.28
CA ASP A 27 -2.95 2.42 -1.90
C ASP A 27 -3.15 2.27 -0.39
N ILE A 28 -2.29 1.55 0.31
CA ILE A 28 -2.34 1.44 1.77
C ILE A 28 -2.02 2.79 2.41
N ILE A 29 -0.97 3.48 1.95
CA ILE A 29 -0.57 4.80 2.46
C ILE A 29 -1.69 5.82 2.24
N LYS A 30 -2.26 5.90 1.04
CA LYS A 30 -3.39 6.79 0.73
C LYS A 30 -4.58 6.53 1.67
N ARG A 31 -4.97 5.27 1.84
CA ARG A 31 -6.09 4.90 2.72
C ARG A 31 -5.80 5.23 4.17
N ALA A 32 -4.58 5.03 4.64
CA ALA A 32 -4.16 5.38 5.99
C ALA A 32 -4.25 6.90 6.24
N LEU A 33 -3.81 7.72 5.29
CA LEU A 33 -3.98 9.17 5.36
C LEU A 33 -5.46 9.58 5.40
N ILE A 34 -6.30 8.97 4.55
CA ILE A 34 -7.76 9.22 4.58
C ILE A 34 -8.37 8.80 5.92
N SER A 35 -7.97 7.67 6.50
CA SER A 35 -8.40 7.23 7.83
C SER A 35 -7.88 8.11 8.98
N ALA A 36 -6.88 8.96 8.71
CA ALA A 36 -6.39 9.98 9.62
C ALA A 36 -7.01 11.37 9.33
N ASP A 37 -8.14 11.41 8.60
CA ASP A 37 -8.82 12.62 8.14
C ASP A 37 -7.91 13.59 7.35
N ILE A 38 -6.97 13.03 6.58
CA ILE A 38 -6.10 13.78 5.66
C ILE A 38 -6.45 13.39 4.22
N PRO A 39 -7.32 14.15 3.54
CA PRO A 39 -7.68 13.91 2.15
C PRO A 39 -6.43 13.90 1.26
N SER A 40 -6.26 12.83 0.48
CA SER A 40 -5.05 12.59 -0.28
C SER A 40 -5.35 11.97 -1.64
N ILE A 41 -4.59 12.36 -2.66
CA ILE A 41 -4.70 11.84 -4.03
C ILE A 41 -3.43 11.05 -4.41
N ARG A 42 -3.59 10.11 -5.34
CA ARG A 42 -2.48 9.41 -5.97
C ARG A 42 -2.15 10.09 -7.29
N GLU A 43 -0.87 10.10 -7.62
CA GLU A 43 -0.33 10.60 -8.87
C GLU A 43 -0.83 12.03 -9.18
N PRO A 44 -0.54 13.03 -8.33
CA PRO A 44 -0.96 14.39 -8.56
C PRO A 44 -0.44 14.94 -9.89
N LEU A 45 -1.23 15.79 -10.55
CA LEU A 45 -0.82 16.49 -11.77
C LEU A 45 -0.30 17.88 -11.41
N GLY A 46 0.74 18.34 -12.11
CA GLY A 46 1.20 19.73 -12.01
C GLY A 46 1.94 20.10 -10.72
N CYS A 47 2.46 19.15 -9.96
CA CYS A 47 3.27 19.43 -8.77
C CYS A 47 4.52 20.25 -9.10
N CYS A 48 5.17 19.97 -10.23
CA CYS A 48 6.31 20.74 -10.72
C CYS A 48 6.00 21.36 -12.07
N ARG A 49 6.31 22.65 -12.22
CA ARG A 49 6.14 23.39 -13.48
C ARG A 49 7.31 23.20 -14.45
N THR A 50 8.48 22.80 -13.95
CA THR A 50 9.74 22.83 -14.70
C THR A 50 10.23 21.46 -15.16
N ASP A 51 10.08 20.42 -14.33
CA ASP A 51 10.68 19.10 -14.58
C ASP A 51 9.66 17.97 -14.83
N GLY A 52 8.36 18.26 -14.74
CA GLY A 52 7.29 17.28 -14.95
C GLY A 52 7.33 16.08 -13.99
N LYS A 53 8.14 16.12 -12.93
CA LYS A 53 8.28 15.01 -12.00
C LYS A 53 7.00 14.84 -11.20
N ARG A 54 6.65 13.57 -11.00
CA ARG A 54 5.35 13.18 -10.42
C ARG A 54 5.60 12.27 -9.21
N PRO A 55 5.39 12.78 -7.98
CA PRO A 55 5.40 11.92 -6.80
C PRO A 55 4.19 10.96 -6.84
N ASP A 56 4.21 9.94 -5.99
CA ASP A 56 3.14 8.94 -5.96
C ASP A 56 1.85 9.45 -5.33
N GLY A 57 1.96 10.44 -4.45
CA GLY A 57 0.79 11.06 -3.85
C GLY A 57 1.04 12.41 -3.21
N LEU A 58 -0.08 13.07 -2.91
CA LEU A 58 -0.16 14.43 -2.38
C LEU A 58 -1.32 14.53 -1.39
N THR A 59 -1.11 15.20 -0.26
CA THR A 59 -2.19 15.61 0.63
C THR A 59 -2.83 16.90 0.11
N LEU A 60 -4.17 16.91 0.07
CA LEU A 60 -4.94 18.07 -0.39
C LEU A 60 -5.01 19.19 0.65
N ILE A 61 -4.72 18.85 1.91
CA ILE A 61 -4.62 19.81 3.01
C ILE A 61 -3.18 19.87 3.54
N PRO A 62 -2.80 20.96 4.23
CA PRO A 62 -1.52 21.05 4.91
C PRO A 62 -1.30 19.88 5.88
N TYR A 63 -0.15 19.23 5.79
CA TYR A 63 0.21 18.11 6.66
C TYR A 63 0.95 18.58 7.92
N LYS A 64 1.87 19.55 7.75
CA LYS A 64 2.64 20.19 8.81
C LYS A 64 3.13 21.57 8.33
N GLN A 65 3.27 22.55 9.23
CA GLN A 65 3.81 23.89 8.92
C GLN A 65 3.11 24.61 7.74
N GLY A 66 1.80 24.42 7.57
CA GLY A 66 1.05 25.03 6.47
C GLY A 66 1.36 24.47 5.08
N ARG A 67 2.18 23.42 4.98
CA ARG A 67 2.61 22.81 3.71
C ARG A 67 1.98 21.44 3.52
N SER A 68 1.52 21.17 2.30
CA SER A 68 1.08 19.84 1.90
C SER A 68 2.25 18.86 1.86
N LEU A 69 1.96 17.60 2.15
CA LEU A 69 2.89 16.50 2.04
C LEU A 69 2.78 15.88 0.65
N ILE A 70 3.93 15.57 0.05
CA ILE A 70 4.05 14.63 -1.06
C ILE A 70 4.87 13.44 -0.61
N TRP A 71 4.51 12.25 -1.08
CA TRP A 71 5.28 11.04 -0.80
C TRP A 71 5.55 10.26 -2.08
N ASP A 72 6.59 9.45 -2.02
CA ASP A 72 6.96 8.53 -3.08
C ASP A 72 7.47 7.22 -2.46
N PHE A 73 6.79 6.13 -2.77
CA PHE A 73 7.12 4.82 -2.25
C PHE A 73 8.13 4.13 -3.16
N THR A 74 9.17 3.57 -2.57
CA THR A 74 10.14 2.79 -3.32
C THR A 74 10.49 1.52 -2.56
N CYS A 75 10.56 0.40 -3.31
CA CYS A 75 11.10 -0.83 -2.78
C CYS A 75 12.42 -1.18 -3.48
N THR A 76 13.52 -1.15 -2.74
CA THR A 76 14.88 -1.39 -3.24
C THR A 76 15.34 -2.80 -2.98
N ASP A 77 16.02 -3.40 -3.96
CA ASP A 77 16.56 -4.74 -3.81
C ASP A 77 17.84 -4.74 -2.97
N THR A 78 17.76 -5.29 -1.76
CA THR A 78 18.89 -5.44 -0.84
C THR A 78 20.00 -6.32 -1.41
N PHE A 79 19.61 -7.30 -2.24
CA PHE A 79 20.49 -8.34 -2.76
C PHE A 79 21.05 -8.01 -4.14
N ALA A 80 20.72 -6.84 -4.70
CA ALA A 80 21.24 -6.41 -5.99
C ALA A 80 22.78 -6.29 -5.92
N PRO A 81 23.53 -6.83 -6.90
CA PRO A 81 24.99 -6.80 -6.89
C PRO A 81 25.60 -5.41 -6.68
N SER A 82 24.97 -4.37 -7.22
CA SER A 82 25.39 -2.97 -7.07
C SER A 82 25.31 -2.44 -5.64
N TYR A 83 24.51 -3.06 -4.76
CA TYR A 83 24.34 -2.64 -3.37
C TYR A 83 25.03 -3.56 -2.37
N LEU A 84 25.46 -4.77 -2.76
CA LEU A 84 26.03 -5.77 -1.85
C LEU A 84 27.22 -5.26 -1.03
N SER A 85 28.13 -4.50 -1.63
CA SER A 85 29.28 -3.91 -0.92
C SER A 85 28.87 -3.06 0.30
N HIS A 86 27.67 -2.48 0.24
CA HIS A 86 27.11 -1.63 1.28
C HIS A 86 26.13 -2.40 2.20
N THR A 87 25.22 -3.19 1.63
CA THR A 87 24.14 -3.88 2.38
C THR A 87 24.65 -5.05 3.22
N LEU A 88 25.79 -5.65 2.87
CA LEU A 88 26.42 -6.70 3.68
C LEU A 88 26.90 -6.20 5.05
N ARG A 89 27.21 -4.91 5.18
CA ARG A 89 27.77 -4.32 6.40
C ARG A 89 26.70 -3.75 7.32
N HIS A 90 25.69 -3.12 6.74
CA HIS A 90 24.64 -2.44 7.49
C HIS A 90 23.27 -2.66 6.84
N ALA A 91 22.35 -3.24 7.61
CA ALA A 91 20.95 -3.35 7.24
C ALA A 91 20.34 -1.96 7.01
N GLY A 92 19.49 -1.82 5.99
CA GLY A 92 18.82 -0.55 5.68
C GLY A 92 19.64 0.40 4.81
N THR A 93 20.86 0.03 4.43
CA THR A 93 21.69 0.90 3.57
C THR A 93 21.07 1.12 2.20
N ALA A 94 20.43 0.11 1.60
CA ALA A 94 19.79 0.28 0.31
C ALA A 94 18.56 1.21 0.43
N ALA A 95 17.76 1.05 1.50
CA ALA A 95 16.67 1.99 1.77
C ALA A 95 17.18 3.41 1.98
N LYS A 96 18.26 3.60 2.76
CA LYS A 96 18.83 4.94 3.03
C LYS A 96 19.35 5.63 1.77
N LEU A 97 20.03 4.87 0.90
CA LEU A 97 20.46 5.37 -0.40
C LEU A 97 19.27 5.72 -1.30
N ALA A 98 18.18 4.95 -1.23
CA ALA A 98 16.94 5.23 -1.96
C ALA A 98 16.29 6.54 -1.50
N GLU A 99 16.18 6.76 -0.18
CA GLU A 99 15.69 8.03 0.38
C GLU A 99 16.53 9.20 -0.14
N THR A 100 17.86 9.10 -0.02
CA THR A 100 18.80 10.13 -0.47
C THR A 100 18.65 10.42 -1.96
N LYS A 101 18.48 9.38 -2.78
CA LYS A 101 18.26 9.52 -4.23
C LYS A 101 16.94 10.22 -4.53
N LYS A 102 15.88 9.91 -3.79
CA LYS A 102 14.56 10.52 -3.95
C LYS A 102 14.55 12.00 -3.53
N HIS A 103 15.22 12.39 -2.45
CA HIS A 103 15.42 13.81 -2.12
C HIS A 103 16.11 14.57 -3.24
N LYS A 104 17.22 14.03 -3.77
CA LYS A 104 17.90 14.63 -4.93
C LYS A 104 16.95 14.79 -6.12
N LEU A 105 16.14 13.76 -6.39
CA LEU A 105 15.15 13.77 -7.47
C LEU A 105 14.10 14.87 -7.29
N TYR A 106 13.60 15.10 -6.08
CA TYR A 106 12.50 16.02 -5.79
C TYR A 106 12.91 17.31 -5.06
N SER A 107 14.20 17.65 -5.07
CA SER A 107 14.77 18.83 -4.41
C SER A 107 14.07 20.15 -4.76
N GLU A 108 13.54 20.31 -5.98
CA GLU A 108 12.76 21.48 -6.36
C GLU A 108 11.35 21.50 -5.73
N LEU A 109 10.69 20.35 -5.63
CA LEU A 109 9.39 20.23 -4.98
C LEU A 109 9.48 20.47 -3.46
N GLU A 110 10.62 20.12 -2.86
CA GLU A 110 10.91 20.35 -1.45
C GLU A 110 10.93 21.84 -1.05
N LYS A 111 10.96 22.77 -2.00
CA LYS A 111 10.79 24.20 -1.72
C LYS A 111 9.36 24.56 -1.33
N GLN A 112 8.38 23.81 -1.84
CA GLN A 112 6.94 24.10 -1.66
C GLN A 112 6.24 23.04 -0.81
N TYR A 113 6.61 21.78 -0.95
CA TYR A 113 5.97 20.64 -0.29
C TYR A 113 6.88 19.97 0.73
N ILE A 114 6.29 19.37 1.77
CA ILE A 114 7.02 18.43 2.61
C ILE A 114 7.16 17.14 1.81
N PHE A 115 8.37 16.79 1.39
CA PHE A 115 8.62 15.53 0.71
C PHE A 115 9.05 14.46 1.71
N VAL A 116 8.47 13.27 1.58
CA VAL A 116 8.88 12.08 2.33
C VAL A 116 9.06 10.90 1.38
N PRO A 117 10.29 10.39 1.21
CA PRO A 117 10.52 9.11 0.55
C PRO A 117 10.17 7.95 1.50
N VAL A 118 9.29 7.05 1.05
CA VAL A 118 8.95 5.83 1.79
C VAL A 118 9.73 4.66 1.19
N ALA A 119 10.97 4.48 1.65
CA ALA A 119 11.85 3.43 1.17
C ALA A 119 11.73 2.16 2.03
N VAL A 120 11.57 1.00 1.39
CA VAL A 120 11.60 -0.31 2.04
C VAL A 120 12.47 -1.27 1.23
N GLU A 121 13.34 -1.99 1.90
CA GLU A 121 14.16 -3.02 1.29
C GLU A 121 13.34 -4.28 0.96
N THR A 122 13.77 -5.06 -0.04
CA THR A 122 13.17 -6.38 -0.34
C THR A 122 13.31 -7.35 0.82
N SER A 123 14.29 -7.15 1.71
CA SER A 123 14.44 -7.86 2.99
C SER A 123 13.43 -7.45 4.06
N GLY A 124 12.65 -6.38 3.82
CA GLY A 124 11.67 -5.81 4.77
C GLY A 124 12.23 -4.70 5.66
N VAL A 125 13.51 -4.32 5.52
CA VAL A 125 14.12 -3.23 6.30
C VAL A 125 13.61 -1.88 5.82
N TRP A 126 13.19 -1.02 6.73
CA TRP A 126 12.67 0.30 6.40
C TRP A 126 13.76 1.37 6.37
N GLY A 127 13.60 2.33 5.48
CA GLY A 127 14.22 3.64 5.61
C GLY A 127 13.67 4.38 6.83
N MET A 128 14.53 5.10 7.54
CA MET A 128 14.17 5.74 8.80
C MET A 128 13.11 6.83 8.63
N GLU A 129 13.15 7.56 7.51
CA GLU A 129 12.23 8.66 7.26
C GLU A 129 10.85 8.15 6.90
N GLY A 130 10.80 7.18 5.98
CA GLY A 130 9.57 6.48 5.63
C GLY A 130 8.91 5.85 6.86
N LEU A 131 9.68 5.17 7.72
CA LEU A 131 9.15 4.55 8.94
C LEU A 131 8.58 5.59 9.91
N LYS A 132 9.29 6.70 10.15
CA LYS A 132 8.81 7.79 11.02
C LYS A 132 7.51 8.40 10.50
N PHE A 133 7.40 8.59 9.19
CA PHE A 133 6.18 9.08 8.55
C PHE A 133 5.01 8.10 8.74
N ILE A 134 5.21 6.81 8.45
CA ILE A 134 4.16 5.80 8.65
C ILE A 134 3.74 5.70 10.13
N GLN A 135 4.68 5.83 11.06
CA GLN A 135 4.37 5.92 12.49
C GLN A 135 3.56 7.17 12.84
N ASP A 136 3.84 8.32 12.21
CA ASP A 136 3.06 9.54 12.41
C ASP A 136 1.62 9.38 11.90
N VAL A 137 1.45 8.85 10.69
CA VAL A 137 0.13 8.55 10.14
C VAL A 137 -0.63 7.57 11.05
N GLY A 138 0.02 6.48 11.47
CA GLY A 138 -0.57 5.51 12.39
C GLY A 138 -1.00 6.11 13.73
N ARG A 139 -0.21 7.04 14.29
CA ARG A 139 -0.60 7.78 15.50
C ARG A 139 -1.82 8.66 15.28
N ARG A 140 -1.91 9.35 14.14
CA ARG A 140 -3.09 10.19 13.80
C ARG A 140 -4.34 9.35 13.57
N MET A 141 -4.20 8.14 13.04
CA MET A 141 -5.31 7.19 12.89
C MET A 141 -5.82 6.62 14.22
N LYS A 142 -5.04 6.73 15.30
CA LYS A 142 -5.31 6.05 16.59
C LYS A 142 -6.68 6.41 17.14
N ASP A 143 -7.07 7.68 17.03
CA ASP A 143 -8.32 8.18 17.58
C ASP A 143 -9.54 7.65 16.80
N VAL A 144 -9.36 7.31 15.52
CA VAL A 144 -10.42 6.80 14.64
C VAL A 144 -10.50 5.27 14.64
N THR A 145 -9.36 4.58 14.70
CA THR A 145 -9.25 3.14 14.40
C THR A 145 -8.70 2.29 15.56
N GLY A 146 -8.27 2.93 16.65
CA GLY A 146 -7.86 2.27 17.89
C GLY A 146 -6.35 2.28 18.18
N PRO A 147 -5.92 1.73 19.33
CA PRO A 147 -4.54 1.83 19.81
C PRO A 147 -3.50 1.13 18.91
N MET A 148 -3.92 0.15 18.10
CA MET A 148 -3.03 -0.70 17.29
C MET A 148 -2.84 -0.20 15.84
N SER A 149 -3.38 0.95 15.48
CA SER A 149 -3.41 1.45 14.09
C SER A 149 -2.03 1.54 13.45
N THR A 150 -1.02 2.01 14.18
CA THR A 150 0.37 2.06 13.71
C THR A 150 0.90 0.67 13.38
N THR A 151 0.70 -0.29 14.28
CA THR A 151 1.17 -1.67 14.11
C THR A 151 0.50 -2.32 12.89
N PHE A 152 -0.82 -2.20 12.78
CA PHE A 152 -1.56 -2.75 11.65
C PHE A 152 -1.17 -2.09 10.33
N LEU A 153 -0.91 -0.77 10.32
CA LEU A 153 -0.46 -0.07 9.13
C LEU A 153 0.90 -0.58 8.65
N ILE A 154 1.88 -0.67 9.56
CA ILE A 154 3.22 -1.21 9.24
C ILE A 154 3.10 -2.66 8.74
N GLN A 155 2.33 -3.51 9.42
CA GLN A 155 2.11 -4.89 9.01
C GLN A 155 1.48 -5.01 7.62
N ARG A 156 0.48 -4.18 7.30
CA ARG A 156 -0.17 -4.18 5.98
C ARG A 156 0.80 -3.82 4.87
N ILE A 157 1.67 -2.82 5.10
CA ILE A 157 2.70 -2.45 4.12
C ILE A 157 3.75 -3.56 3.99
N SER A 158 4.23 -4.12 5.11
CA SER A 158 5.17 -5.24 5.09
C SER A 158 4.61 -6.45 4.34
N LEU A 159 3.34 -6.81 4.54
CA LEU A 159 2.70 -7.89 3.80
C LEU A 159 2.58 -7.58 2.30
N ALA A 160 2.31 -6.33 1.93
CA ALA A 160 2.27 -5.92 0.53
C ALA A 160 3.63 -6.05 -0.16
N VAL A 161 4.71 -5.68 0.54
CA VAL A 161 6.09 -5.88 0.07
C VAL A 161 6.37 -7.37 -0.10
N GLN A 162 6.10 -8.20 0.90
CA GLN A 162 6.39 -9.64 0.85
C GLN A 162 5.57 -10.36 -0.22
N ARG A 163 4.30 -10.01 -0.42
CA ARG A 163 3.47 -10.54 -1.52
C ARG A 163 4.05 -10.18 -2.89
N GLY A 164 4.48 -8.93 -3.08
CA GLY A 164 5.12 -8.54 -4.34
C GLY A 164 6.49 -9.19 -4.56
N ASN A 165 7.24 -9.43 -3.49
CA ASN A 165 8.50 -10.17 -3.55
C ASN A 165 8.27 -11.63 -3.96
N ALA A 166 7.32 -12.31 -3.31
CA ALA A 166 6.92 -13.67 -3.69
C ALA A 166 6.45 -13.74 -5.16
N ALA A 167 5.63 -12.79 -5.61
CA ALA A 167 5.22 -12.71 -7.01
C ALA A 167 6.42 -12.50 -7.97
N SER A 168 7.43 -11.71 -7.57
CA SER A 168 8.65 -11.50 -8.36
C SER A 168 9.47 -12.79 -8.50
N ILE A 169 9.62 -13.54 -7.39
CA ILE A 169 10.33 -14.83 -7.36
C ILE A 169 9.60 -15.86 -8.20
N MET A 170 8.29 -16.01 -7.99
CA MET A 170 7.43 -16.92 -8.75
C MET A 170 7.45 -16.64 -10.25
N GLY A 171 7.61 -15.38 -10.65
CA GLY A 171 7.77 -14.99 -12.05
C GLY A 171 9.13 -15.30 -12.67
N ALA A 172 10.17 -15.42 -11.83
CA ALA A 172 11.53 -15.73 -12.26
C ALA A 172 11.79 -17.24 -12.34
N VAL A 173 11.11 -18.05 -11.53
CA VAL A 173 11.26 -19.51 -11.52
C VAL A 173 10.50 -20.12 -12.72
N PRO A 174 11.14 -20.95 -13.57
CA PRO A 174 10.43 -21.70 -14.60
C PRO A 174 9.36 -22.58 -13.94
N SER A 175 8.15 -22.62 -14.49
CA SER A 175 7.02 -23.43 -13.99
C SER A 175 7.49 -24.80 -13.46
N GLN A 176 7.59 -24.92 -12.15
CA GLN A 176 7.81 -26.18 -11.45
C GLN A 176 6.44 -26.58 -10.87
N ARG A 177 5.98 -27.80 -11.18
CA ARG A 177 4.82 -28.39 -10.49
C ARG A 177 5.16 -28.45 -9.00
N GLY A 178 4.44 -27.69 -8.16
CA GLY A 178 4.62 -27.72 -6.71
C GLY A 178 4.42 -26.39 -5.97
N LEU A 179 4.34 -25.25 -6.67
CA LEU A 179 4.16 -23.92 -6.04
C LEU A 179 2.78 -23.29 -6.33
N GLU A 180 1.84 -24.07 -6.85
CA GLU A 180 0.46 -23.65 -7.18
C GLU A 180 -0.30 -23.13 -5.95
N GLU A 181 -0.05 -23.69 -4.76
CA GLU A 181 -0.74 -23.29 -3.52
C GLU A 181 -0.43 -21.84 -3.09
N LEU A 182 0.76 -21.33 -3.42
CA LEU A 182 1.14 -19.95 -3.13
C LEU A 182 0.36 -18.95 -4.01
N PHE A 183 -0.14 -19.38 -5.17
CA PHE A 183 -0.95 -18.55 -6.04
C PHE A 183 -2.22 -18.08 -5.32
N TYR A 184 -2.88 -18.95 -4.55
CA TYR A 184 -4.10 -18.60 -3.80
C TYR A 184 -3.86 -17.55 -2.70
N ILE A 185 -2.68 -17.56 -2.07
CA ILE A 185 -2.29 -16.57 -1.04
C ILE A 185 -2.00 -15.20 -1.67
N LEU A 186 -1.44 -15.20 -2.90
CA LEU A 186 -1.09 -13.99 -3.63
C LEU A 186 -2.27 -13.38 -4.40
N ASN A 187 -3.23 -14.21 -4.83
CA ASN A 187 -4.41 -13.81 -5.60
C ASN A 187 -5.68 -13.64 -4.76
N ASP A 188 -5.55 -13.44 -3.44
CA ASP A 188 -6.71 -13.10 -2.62
C ASP A 188 -7.30 -11.74 -3.06
N ARG A 189 -8.24 -11.82 -4.00
CA ARG A 189 -9.00 -10.72 -4.58
C ARG A 189 -10.07 -10.18 -3.63
N SER A 190 -10.21 -10.73 -2.42
CA SER A 190 -11.17 -10.25 -1.41
C SER A 190 -10.96 -8.78 -1.03
N PHE A 191 -9.76 -8.21 -1.27
CA PHE A 191 -9.47 -6.79 -1.08
C PHE A 191 -9.68 -5.89 -2.31
N TYR A 192 -9.87 -6.45 -3.51
CA TYR A 192 -9.94 -5.70 -4.78
C TYR A 192 -11.36 -5.47 -5.31
N LEU A 193 -12.38 -5.94 -4.61
CA LEU A 193 -13.79 -5.67 -4.93
C LEU A 193 -14.42 -4.77 -3.86
N GLN A 194 -14.12 -3.47 -3.92
CA GLN A 194 -15.10 -2.50 -3.46
C GLN A 194 -16.28 -2.59 -4.43
N LYS A 195 -17.43 -3.07 -3.94
CA LYS A 195 -18.71 -3.13 -4.66
C LYS A 195 -18.94 -1.83 -5.43
N SER A 196 -18.71 -1.84 -6.74
CA SER A 196 -19.44 -0.98 -7.66
C SER A 196 -20.71 -1.75 -7.98
N CYS A 197 -21.81 -1.41 -7.32
CA CYS A 197 -23.12 -1.90 -7.72
C CYS A 197 -23.48 -1.25 -9.06
N LYS A 198 -23.12 -1.89 -10.17
CA LYS A 198 -23.78 -1.70 -11.45
C LYS A 198 -24.67 -2.92 -11.67
N GLY A 199 -25.97 -2.74 -11.47
CA GLY A 199 -26.96 -3.70 -11.96
C GLY A 199 -26.93 -3.72 -13.49
N PRO A 200 -27.23 -4.86 -14.13
CA PRO A 200 -27.41 -4.90 -15.57
C PRO A 200 -28.74 -4.21 -15.87
N ASN A 201 -28.71 -3.28 -16.82
CA ASN A 201 -29.80 -2.47 -17.37
C ASN A 201 -29.75 -1.02 -16.90
N GLY A 202 -29.15 -0.20 -17.76
CA GLY A 202 -29.21 1.25 -17.65
C GLY A 202 -30.59 1.72 -18.03
N ASP A 203 -31.35 2.21 -17.06
CA ASP A 203 -32.47 3.12 -17.26
C ASP A 203 -32.54 4.09 -16.07
N LEU A 204 -32.55 5.39 -16.38
CA LEU A 204 -32.74 6.46 -15.41
C LEU A 204 -34.23 6.51 -15.02
N GLY A 205 -34.60 5.72 -14.01
CA GLY A 205 -35.90 5.76 -13.36
C GLY A 205 -35.85 6.53 -12.04
N ARG A 206 -36.44 7.73 -12.03
CA ARG A 206 -36.95 8.44 -10.84
C ARG A 206 -37.79 7.48 -9.98
N LEU A 207 -37.78 7.64 -8.64
CA LEU A 207 -38.90 7.49 -7.68
C LEU A 207 -38.35 7.30 -6.24
N SER A 208 -38.61 8.26 -5.34
CA SER A 208 -39.64 8.23 -4.28
C SER A 208 -39.37 7.20 -3.17
N GLY A 209 -39.30 7.70 -1.93
CA GLY A 209 -38.95 6.91 -0.76
C GLY A 209 -39.97 5.85 -0.37
N SER A 210 -39.49 4.83 0.36
CA SER A 210 -40.27 4.14 1.37
C SER A 210 -39.33 3.41 2.33
N SER A 211 -39.49 3.70 3.63
CA SER A 211 -38.77 3.11 4.75
C SER A 211 -39.30 1.72 5.07
N LYS A 212 -38.44 0.71 5.05
CA LYS A 212 -38.59 -0.58 5.75
C LYS A 212 -37.17 -0.99 6.16
N GLY A 213 -36.74 -0.87 7.42
CA GLY A 213 -37.19 -1.67 8.57
C GLY A 213 -36.34 -2.94 8.63
N PHE A 214 -35.18 -2.89 9.29
CA PHE A 214 -34.32 -4.07 9.50
C PHE A 214 -34.92 -4.98 10.59
N PRO A 215 -34.88 -6.31 10.45
CA PRO A 215 -35.35 -7.23 11.49
C PRO A 215 -34.33 -7.33 12.64
N ASN A 216 -34.84 -7.37 13.87
CA ASN A 216 -34.04 -7.55 15.09
C ASN A 216 -33.52 -9.00 15.23
N PRO A 217 -32.35 -9.21 15.86
CA PRO A 217 -31.79 -10.54 16.10
C PRO A 217 -32.55 -11.30 17.21
N PRO A 218 -32.50 -12.65 17.21
CA PRO A 218 -33.26 -13.48 18.13
C PRO A 218 -32.70 -13.46 19.56
N THR A 219 -33.59 -13.24 20.53
CA THR A 219 -33.32 -13.35 21.97
C THR A 219 -33.37 -14.81 22.42
N SER A 220 -32.27 -15.34 22.93
CA SER A 220 -32.22 -16.61 23.66
C SER A 220 -32.79 -16.42 25.07
N GLY A 221 -33.98 -16.98 25.32
CA GLY A 221 -34.61 -16.98 26.63
C GLY A 221 -34.01 -18.03 27.57
N PHE A 222 -33.53 -17.59 28.73
CA PHE A 222 -33.38 -18.43 29.91
C PHE A 222 -34.58 -18.16 30.84
N SER A 223 -35.47 -19.13 30.93
CA SER A 223 -36.58 -19.15 31.90
C SER A 223 -36.08 -19.73 33.22
N SER A 224 -36.02 -18.92 34.27
CA SER A 224 -35.91 -19.40 35.65
C SER A 224 -37.27 -19.25 36.33
N THR A 225 -38.01 -20.35 36.42
CA THR A 225 -39.16 -20.49 37.33
C THR A 225 -38.67 -20.62 38.78
N PRO A 226 -39.31 -19.95 39.76
CA PRO A 226 -39.05 -20.18 41.18
C PRO A 226 -39.90 -21.35 41.69
N GLN A 227 -39.29 -22.28 42.42
CA GLN A 227 -40.01 -23.23 43.28
C GLN A 227 -39.91 -22.75 44.73
N ALA A 228 -41.08 -22.65 45.36
CA ALA A 228 -41.25 -22.42 46.79
C ALA A 228 -41.45 -23.75 47.50
N ASN A 229 -40.61 -24.02 48.52
CA ASN A 229 -40.94 -24.49 49.87
C ASN A 229 -39.64 -24.66 50.65
#